data_AF-A0A6P4IFI7-F1
#
_entry.id   AF-A0A6P4IFI7-F1
#
_cell.length_a   1.000
_cell.length_b   1.000
_cell.length_c   1.000
_cell.angle_alpha   90.00
_cell.angle_beta   90.00
_cell.angle_gamma   90.00
#
_symmetry.space_group_name_H-M   'P 1'
#
loop_
_entity.id
_entity.type
_entity.pdbx_description
1 polymer ?
#
loop_
_entity_poly.entity_id
_entity_poly.type
_entity_poly.pdbx_seq_one_letter_code
_entity_poly.pdbx_strand_id
1 'polypeptide(L)'
;MHSTNNNQYKLLKLGSKNTKGSEEICQLRQLIVELMKPKLAQLREILEIRIVPVTRDYYDDEVEDWWPDYEVFSDPHPISDMNGFLVLTQDVLKSMPEDLKSIRKKLNDAYLAAKPENVKTKTRKYCLVEELIEDLINFVTNFSRLCTRILEERRSLHDMANQTLDTGDRIKLKVFDERTLVQLQSRILSLRNYIRDFSALFEAPVETKEEAAVGPQAKLAKLGQGTLQTVAVDKAQH
;
A
#
# COMPACT_ATOMS: atom_id res chain seq x y z
N MET A 1 -6.28 45.13 4.02
CA MET A 1 -6.29 43.99 4.95
C MET A 1 -6.51 42.71 4.16
N HIS A 2 -5.75 41.68 4.51
CA HIS A 2 -5.76 40.28 4.04
C HIS A 2 -5.34 39.98 2.58
N SER A 3 -4.01 39.92 2.44
CA SER A 3 -3.31 38.88 1.68
C SER A 3 -3.49 37.52 2.38
N THR A 4 -3.79 36.47 1.61
CA THR A 4 -3.62 35.06 2.01
C THR A 4 -2.93 34.28 0.89
N ASN A 5 -1.61 34.26 1.00
CA ASN A 5 -0.66 33.16 0.77
C ASN A 5 -0.90 32.13 -0.35
N ASN A 6 -0.05 32.29 -1.37
CA ASN A 6 0.81 31.26 -1.99
C ASN A 6 1.02 29.94 -1.20
N ASN A 7 0.92 28.82 -1.92
CA ASN A 7 1.87 27.69 -1.89
C ASN A 7 1.77 26.96 -3.24
N GLN A 8 2.54 27.36 -4.24
CA GLN A 8 3.87 26.82 -4.58
C GLN A 8 3.93 25.32 -4.95
N TYR A 9 3.15 24.92 -5.96
CA TYR A 9 3.59 23.86 -6.87
C TYR A 9 3.51 24.35 -8.32
N LYS A 10 4.49 25.19 -8.70
CA LYS A 10 4.84 25.33 -10.13
C LYS A 10 5.69 24.12 -10.52
N LEU A 11 5.06 22.96 -10.61
CA LEU A 11 5.59 21.83 -11.38
C LEU A 11 5.37 22.14 -12.86
N LEU A 12 6.19 21.51 -13.70
CA LEU A 12 6.41 21.79 -15.13
C LEU A 12 5.23 22.50 -15.82
N LYS A 13 5.22 23.85 -15.81
CA LYS A 13 4.30 24.61 -16.68
C LYS A 13 4.49 24.05 -18.08
N LEU A 14 3.40 23.56 -18.68
CA LEU A 14 3.34 23.13 -20.08
C LEU A 14 4.21 24.09 -20.90
N GLY A 15 5.39 23.62 -21.31
CA GLY A 15 6.19 24.37 -22.27
C GLY A 15 5.30 24.61 -23.48
N SER A 16 5.40 25.78 -24.11
CA SER A 16 4.76 25.94 -25.41
C SER A 16 5.20 24.76 -26.28
N LYS A 17 4.31 24.26 -27.16
CA LYS A 17 4.53 23.04 -27.99
C LYS A 17 5.84 23.06 -28.83
N ASN A 18 6.65 24.13 -28.74
CA ASN A 18 7.83 24.40 -29.54
C ASN A 18 9.12 24.59 -28.70
N THR A 19 9.17 24.22 -27.41
CA THR A 19 10.41 24.29 -26.62
C THR A 19 11.24 23.01 -26.70
N LYS A 20 12.58 23.14 -26.82
CA LYS A 20 13.55 22.05 -26.65
C LYS A 20 13.26 21.30 -25.34
N GLY A 21 13.17 19.97 -25.36
CA GLY A 21 12.86 19.15 -24.17
C GLY A 21 11.39 18.73 -23.99
N SER A 22 10.46 19.22 -24.81
CA SER A 22 9.03 18.92 -24.64
C SER A 22 8.66 17.48 -24.98
N GLU A 23 9.34 16.87 -25.95
CA GLU A 23 9.14 15.48 -26.34
C GLU A 23 9.63 14.54 -25.24
N GLU A 24 10.80 14.81 -24.66
CA GLU A 24 11.40 14.01 -23.60
C GLU A 24 10.56 14.05 -22.32
N ILE A 25 9.97 15.21 -22.00
CA ILE A 25 9.02 15.34 -20.89
C ILE A 25 7.74 14.54 -21.15
N CYS A 26 7.24 14.53 -22.39
CA CYS A 26 6.08 13.71 -22.77
C CYS A 26 6.37 12.22 -22.60
N GLN A 27 7.52 11.76 -23.09
CA GLN A 27 7.97 10.37 -22.94
C GLN A 27 8.18 9.98 -21.47
N LEU A 28 8.72 10.88 -20.64
CA LEU A 28 8.84 10.67 -19.19
C LEU A 28 7.48 10.46 -18.53
N ARG A 29 6.49 11.30 -18.85
CA ARG A 29 5.12 11.17 -18.32
C ARG A 29 4.49 9.86 -18.73
N GLN A 30 4.64 9.47 -19.98
CA GLN A 30 4.12 8.21 -20.49
C GLN A 30 4.75 7.00 -19.77
N LEU A 31 6.07 7.03 -19.57
CA LEU A 31 6.79 6.00 -18.83
C LEU A 31 6.30 5.89 -17.37
N ILE A 32 6.08 7.02 -16.69
CA ILE A 32 5.56 7.03 -15.32
C ILE A 32 4.17 6.37 -15.28
N VAL A 33 3.27 6.74 -16.20
CA VAL A 33 1.93 6.13 -16.27
C VAL A 33 2.03 4.63 -16.54
N GLU A 34 2.86 4.22 -17.49
CA GLU A 34 3.03 2.81 -17.87
C GLU A 34 3.52 1.96 -16.69
N LEU A 35 4.47 2.46 -15.91
CA LEU A 35 5.07 1.71 -14.81
C LEU A 35 4.30 1.83 -13.49
N MET A 36 3.80 3.02 -13.14
CA MET A 36 3.19 3.25 -11.82
C MET A 36 1.71 2.87 -11.76
N LYS A 37 0.97 2.97 -12.88
CA LYS A 37 -0.46 2.60 -12.92
C LYS A 37 -0.73 1.15 -12.54
N PRO A 38 -0.07 0.14 -13.13
CA PRO A 38 -0.30 -1.25 -12.75
C PRO A 38 0.08 -1.49 -11.28
N LYS A 39 1.15 -0.83 -10.78
CA LYS A 39 1.56 -0.95 -9.38
C LYS A 39 0.53 -0.41 -8.41
N LEU A 40 -0.06 0.75 -8.69
CA LEU A 40 -1.12 1.31 -7.85
C LEU A 40 -2.38 0.42 -7.84
N ALA A 41 -2.70 -0.23 -8.96
CA ALA A 41 -3.80 -1.19 -9.03
C ALA A 41 -3.55 -2.41 -8.14
N GLN A 42 -2.37 -3.04 -8.27
CA GLN A 42 -1.99 -4.20 -7.46
C GLN A 42 -1.92 -3.88 -5.96
N LEU A 43 -1.35 -2.73 -5.59
CA LEU A 43 -1.30 -2.31 -4.18
C LEU A 43 -2.69 -2.04 -3.61
N ARG A 44 -3.66 -1.61 -4.43
CA ARG A 44 -5.06 -1.48 -4.02
C ARG A 44 -5.66 -2.85 -3.74
N GLU A 45 -5.53 -3.80 -4.66
CA GLU A 45 -6.06 -5.16 -4.50
C GLU A 45 -5.54 -5.81 -3.21
N ILE A 46 -4.25 -5.61 -2.88
CA ILE A 46 -3.68 -6.11 -1.63
C ILE A 46 -4.30 -5.43 -0.39
N LEU A 47 -4.68 -4.15 -0.48
CA LEU A 47 -5.32 -3.43 0.63
C LEU A 47 -6.76 -3.87 0.90
N GLU A 48 -7.41 -4.55 -0.05
CA GLU A 48 -8.75 -5.10 0.12
C GLU A 48 -8.76 -6.39 0.93
N ILE A 49 -7.59 -7.01 1.12
CA ILE A 49 -7.41 -8.24 1.88
C ILE A 49 -7.77 -8.02 3.35
N ARG A 50 -8.47 -8.96 3.99
CA ARG A 50 -8.91 -8.89 5.39
C ARG A 50 -8.66 -10.22 6.10
N ILE A 51 -8.57 -10.17 7.43
CA ILE A 51 -8.70 -11.37 8.27
C ILE A 51 -10.19 -11.54 8.58
N VAL A 52 -10.72 -12.75 8.39
CA VAL A 52 -12.11 -13.12 8.67
C VAL A 52 -12.14 -14.39 9.52
N PRO A 53 -13.06 -14.51 10.49
CA PRO A 53 -13.21 -15.74 11.26
C PRO A 53 -13.71 -16.86 10.35
N VAL A 54 -13.12 -18.04 10.48
CA VAL A 54 -13.65 -19.28 9.91
C VAL A 54 -14.93 -19.61 10.65
N THR A 55 -16.05 -19.67 9.94
CA THR A 55 -17.29 -20.20 10.50
C THR A 55 -17.11 -21.69 10.74
N ARG A 56 -16.93 -22.09 12.01
CA ARG A 56 -16.99 -23.49 12.41
C ARG A 56 -18.45 -23.96 12.35
N ASP A 57 -18.68 -25.13 11.76
CA ASP A 57 -19.97 -25.78 11.82
C ASP A 57 -20.25 -26.20 13.27
N TYR A 58 -21.52 -26.11 13.69
CA TYR A 58 -22.00 -26.19 15.09
C TYR A 58 -21.79 -27.54 15.81
N TYR A 59 -21.01 -28.46 15.25
CA TYR A 59 -20.95 -29.87 15.65
C TYR A 59 -19.59 -30.38 16.13
N ASP A 60 -18.55 -29.55 16.31
CA ASP A 60 -17.23 -30.01 16.78
C ASP A 60 -17.02 -29.93 18.31
N ASP A 61 -16.37 -30.98 18.81
CA ASP A 61 -16.25 -31.45 20.20
C ASP A 61 -15.61 -30.49 21.23
N GLU A 62 -15.97 -30.66 22.51
CA GLU A 62 -15.47 -29.90 23.69
C GLU A 62 -13.94 -29.96 23.94
N VAL A 63 -13.19 -30.68 23.10
CA VAL A 63 -11.72 -30.81 23.19
C VAL A 63 -11.01 -29.81 22.28
N GLU A 64 -11.74 -29.07 21.43
CA GLU A 64 -11.17 -28.16 20.45
C GLU A 64 -10.88 -26.76 21.00
N ASP A 65 -9.75 -26.23 20.54
CA ASP A 65 -9.21 -24.91 20.88
C ASP A 65 -10.31 -23.84 20.75
N TRP A 66 -10.72 -23.24 21.88
CA TRP A 66 -11.85 -22.30 22.00
C TRP A 66 -11.64 -20.98 21.24
N TRP A 67 -10.44 -20.78 20.68
CA TRP A 67 -10.11 -19.60 19.90
C TRP A 67 -10.49 -19.81 18.43
N PRO A 68 -11.30 -18.92 17.84
CA PRO A 68 -11.72 -19.07 16.45
C PRO A 68 -10.51 -19.16 15.51
N ASP A 69 -10.60 -20.02 14.50
CA ASP A 69 -9.68 -20.00 13.37
C ASP A 69 -10.03 -18.81 12.48
N TYR A 70 -9.02 -18.26 11.82
CA TYR A 70 -9.20 -17.12 10.93
C TYR A 70 -8.54 -17.43 9.59
N GLU A 71 -9.19 -17.02 8.52
CA GLU A 71 -8.68 -17.05 7.16
C GLU A 71 -8.35 -15.64 6.69
N VAL A 72 -7.43 -15.57 5.74
CA VAL A 72 -7.24 -14.37 4.95
C VAL A 72 -8.28 -14.40 3.84
N PHE A 73 -8.94 -13.28 3.57
CA PHE A 73 -9.96 -13.18 2.55
C PHE A 73 -9.71 -11.98 1.65
N SER A 74 -9.89 -12.17 0.35
CA SER A 74 -9.84 -11.13 -0.68
C SER A 74 -10.93 -11.45 -1.71
N ASP A 75 -11.83 -10.51 -1.98
CA ASP A 75 -12.84 -10.66 -3.04
C ASP A 75 -12.22 -11.11 -4.40
N PRO A 76 -11.06 -10.56 -4.83
CA PRO A 76 -10.40 -11.00 -6.08
C PRO A 76 -9.45 -12.19 -5.96
N HIS A 77 -8.99 -12.60 -4.77
CA HIS A 77 -7.96 -13.63 -4.63
C HIS A 77 -8.31 -14.69 -3.57
N PRO A 78 -8.29 -16.00 -3.92
CA PRO A 78 -8.32 -17.06 -2.92
C PRO A 78 -6.95 -17.16 -2.24
N ILE A 79 -6.64 -16.22 -1.35
CA ILE A 79 -5.48 -16.28 -0.48
C ILE A 79 -5.96 -16.89 0.82
N SER A 80 -5.71 -18.17 1.03
CA SER A 80 -6.20 -18.87 2.23
C SER A 80 -5.35 -18.61 3.48
N ASP A 81 -4.15 -18.02 3.34
CA ASP A 81 -3.22 -17.86 4.45
C ASP A 81 -2.32 -16.61 4.38
N MET A 82 -1.67 -16.31 5.51
CA MET A 82 -0.72 -15.20 5.62
C MET A 82 0.55 -15.38 4.76
N ASN A 83 0.90 -16.62 4.40
CA ASN A 83 2.05 -16.87 3.54
C ASN A 83 1.77 -16.38 2.11
N GLY A 84 0.60 -16.68 1.57
CA GLY A 84 0.14 -16.17 0.28
C GLY A 84 0.06 -14.64 0.25
N PHE A 85 -0.43 -14.00 1.32
CA PHE A 85 -0.46 -12.54 1.45
C PHE A 85 0.95 -11.92 1.37
N LEU A 86 1.91 -12.48 2.10
CA LEU A 86 3.29 -12.02 2.15
C LEU A 86 3.99 -12.17 0.79
N VAL A 87 3.83 -13.32 0.13
CA VAL A 87 4.40 -13.59 -1.20
C VAL A 87 3.80 -12.65 -2.25
N LEU A 88 2.48 -12.49 -2.28
CA LEU A 88 1.81 -11.57 -3.19
C LEU A 88 2.35 -10.14 -3.02
N THR A 89 2.51 -9.69 -1.77
CA THR A 89 3.07 -8.36 -1.47
C THR A 89 4.49 -8.24 -2.03
N GLN A 90 5.35 -9.25 -1.86
CA GLN A 90 6.71 -9.23 -2.39
C GLN A 90 6.76 -9.17 -3.91
N ASP A 91 5.92 -9.93 -4.60
CA ASP A 91 5.90 -10.00 -6.06
C ASP A 91 5.56 -8.64 -6.68
N VAL A 92 4.61 -7.90 -6.08
CA VAL A 92 4.29 -6.54 -6.52
C VAL A 92 5.48 -5.59 -6.36
N LEU A 93 6.27 -5.74 -5.30
CA LEU A 93 7.41 -4.86 -4.99
C LEU A 93 8.67 -5.19 -5.80
N LYS A 94 8.83 -6.43 -6.28
CA LYS A 94 10.09 -6.94 -6.85
C LYS A 94 10.65 -6.11 -8.02
N SER A 95 9.81 -5.65 -8.95
CA SER A 95 10.28 -4.88 -10.11
C SER A 95 10.40 -3.37 -9.86
N MET A 96 9.74 -2.87 -8.81
CA MET A 96 9.56 -1.44 -8.60
C MET A 96 10.88 -0.65 -8.43
N PRO A 97 11.95 -1.17 -7.80
CA PRO A 97 13.24 -0.49 -7.78
C PRO A 97 13.81 -0.24 -9.18
N GLU A 98 13.71 -1.20 -10.10
CA GLU A 98 14.21 -1.05 -11.48
C GLU A 98 13.31 -0.13 -12.32
N ASP A 99 12.00 -0.20 -12.10
CA ASP A 99 11.02 0.70 -12.70
C ASP A 99 11.35 2.17 -12.33
N LEU A 100 11.64 2.43 -11.05
CA LEU A 100 12.02 3.74 -10.53
C LEU A 100 13.38 4.23 -11.05
N LYS A 101 14.37 3.34 -11.17
CA LYS A 101 15.66 3.66 -11.81
C LYS A 101 15.49 4.07 -13.28
N SER A 102 14.58 3.41 -13.99
CA SER A 102 14.26 3.74 -15.38
C SER A 102 13.63 5.13 -15.49
N ILE A 103 12.70 5.48 -14.58
CA ILE A 103 12.13 6.83 -14.48
C ILE A 103 13.23 7.86 -14.18
N ARG A 104 14.13 7.58 -13.24
CA ARG A 104 15.26 8.46 -12.90
C ARG A 104 16.17 8.73 -14.10
N LYS A 105 16.48 7.69 -14.88
CA LYS A 105 17.29 7.82 -16.09
C LYS A 105 16.58 8.74 -17.10
N LYS A 106 15.30 8.50 -17.36
CA LYS A 106 14.51 9.31 -18.30
C LYS A 106 14.35 10.77 -17.84
N LEU A 107 14.25 11.00 -16.54
CA LEU A 107 14.26 12.33 -15.94
C LEU A 107 15.57 13.07 -16.21
N ASN A 108 16.71 12.40 -16.04
CA ASN A 108 18.02 12.98 -16.36
C ASN A 108 18.12 13.35 -17.85
N ASP A 109 17.66 12.48 -18.75
CA ASP A 109 17.67 12.74 -20.19
C ASP A 109 16.80 13.96 -20.55
N ALA A 110 15.57 14.01 -20.04
CA ALA A 110 14.66 15.14 -20.23
C ALA A 110 15.23 16.44 -19.65
N TYR A 111 15.90 16.37 -18.50
CA TYR A 111 16.57 17.51 -17.89
C TYR A 111 17.72 18.03 -18.76
N LEU A 112 18.55 17.14 -19.31
CA LEU A 112 19.67 17.52 -20.18
C LEU A 112 19.17 18.15 -21.48
N ALA A 113 18.11 17.61 -22.09
CA ALA A 113 17.51 18.13 -23.31
C ALA A 113 16.85 19.51 -23.12
N ALA A 114 16.27 19.76 -21.94
CA ALA A 114 15.65 21.04 -21.61
C ALA A 114 16.65 22.13 -21.15
N LYS A 115 17.92 21.78 -20.94
CA LYS A 115 18.93 22.70 -20.41
C LYS A 115 19.44 23.64 -21.50
N PRO A 116 19.43 24.97 -21.30
CA PRO A 116 20.19 25.88 -22.17
C PRO A 116 21.70 25.63 -22.00
N GLU A 117 22.47 25.66 -23.09
CA GLU A 117 23.93 25.38 -23.13
C GLU A 117 24.76 26.17 -22.10
N ASN A 118 24.24 27.31 -21.60
CA ASN A 118 24.97 28.22 -20.72
C ASN A 118 24.62 28.12 -19.23
N VAL A 119 23.72 27.22 -18.80
CA VAL A 119 23.32 27.11 -17.39
C VAL A 119 23.98 25.89 -16.76
N LYS A 120 24.90 26.06 -15.79
CA LYS A 120 25.66 24.95 -15.19
C LYS A 120 24.97 24.22 -14.03
N THR A 121 23.79 24.63 -13.56
CA THR A 121 23.21 24.12 -12.31
C THR A 121 21.92 23.32 -12.50
N LYS A 122 21.86 22.09 -11.93
CA LYS A 122 20.59 21.39 -11.64
C LYS A 122 19.71 22.34 -10.83
N THR A 123 18.50 22.63 -11.30
CA THR A 123 17.59 23.46 -10.50
C THR A 123 17.20 22.67 -9.25
N ARG A 124 17.04 23.36 -8.11
CA ARG A 124 16.72 22.74 -6.81
C ARG A 124 15.53 21.76 -6.88
N LYS A 125 14.57 22.02 -7.76
CA LYS A 125 13.39 21.16 -7.96
C LYS A 125 13.74 19.78 -8.51
N TYR A 126 14.64 19.68 -9.48
CA TYR A 126 15.03 18.38 -10.05
C TYR A 126 15.84 17.55 -9.05
N CYS A 127 16.64 18.20 -8.20
CA CYS A 127 17.32 17.52 -7.10
C CYS A 127 16.31 16.88 -6.13
N LEU A 128 15.26 17.63 -5.73
CA LEU A 128 14.21 17.09 -4.85
C LEU A 128 13.49 15.88 -5.46
N VAL A 129 13.26 15.88 -6.77
CA VAL A 129 12.62 14.76 -7.46
C VAL A 129 13.55 13.54 -7.52
N GLU A 130 14.84 13.73 -7.81
CA GLU A 130 15.81 12.63 -7.77
C GLU A 130 15.98 12.03 -6.37
N GLU A 131 16.01 12.88 -5.34
CA GLU A 131 16.03 12.47 -3.92
C GLU A 131 14.78 11.65 -3.57
N LEU A 132 13.59 12.10 -3.99
CA LEU A 132 12.35 11.38 -3.77
C LEU A 132 12.31 10.01 -4.46
N ILE A 133 12.86 9.90 -5.67
CA ILE A 133 12.97 8.61 -6.37
C ILE A 133 13.89 7.66 -5.58
N GLU A 134 15.01 8.16 -5.07
CA GLU A 134 15.93 7.38 -4.26
C GLU A 134 15.27 6.91 -2.96
N ASP A 135 14.51 7.78 -2.29
CA ASP A 135 13.75 7.43 -1.10
C ASP A 135 12.70 6.34 -1.37
N LEU A 136 12.00 6.41 -2.49
CA LEU A 136 11.06 5.36 -2.92
C LEU A 136 11.79 4.02 -3.17
N ILE A 137 12.93 4.04 -3.87
CA ILE A 137 13.74 2.83 -4.11
C ILE A 137 14.16 2.20 -2.77
N ASN A 138 14.65 3.02 -1.85
CA ASN A 138 15.08 2.57 -0.52
C ASN A 138 13.91 2.02 0.29
N PHE A 139 12.77 2.71 0.28
CA PHE A 139 11.56 2.26 0.97
C PHE A 139 11.13 0.89 0.47
N VAL A 140 11.00 0.72 -0.85
CA VAL A 140 10.54 -0.53 -1.49
C VAL A 140 11.51 -1.67 -1.23
N THR A 141 12.82 -1.41 -1.33
CA THR A 141 13.86 -2.41 -1.06
C THR A 141 13.81 -2.88 0.40
N ASN A 142 13.71 -1.95 1.34
CA ASN A 142 13.60 -2.28 2.76
C ASN A 142 12.28 -2.98 3.08
N PHE A 143 11.20 -2.62 2.40
CA PHE A 143 9.91 -3.23 2.60
C PHE A 143 9.87 -4.67 2.08
N SER A 144 10.45 -4.94 0.91
CA SER A 144 10.61 -6.29 0.37
C SER A 144 11.43 -7.19 1.32
N ARG A 145 12.56 -6.68 1.85
CA ARG A 145 13.39 -7.39 2.86
C ARG A 145 12.62 -7.69 4.14
N LEU A 146 11.80 -6.75 4.61
CA LEU A 146 10.94 -6.95 5.78
C LEU A 146 9.98 -8.12 5.56
N CYS A 147 9.35 -8.21 4.38
CA CYS A 147 8.46 -9.32 4.07
C CYS A 147 9.20 -10.67 4.08
N THR A 148 10.44 -10.72 3.57
CA THR A 148 11.25 -11.95 3.60
C THR A 148 11.54 -12.40 5.02
N ARG A 149 11.95 -11.46 5.88
CA ARG A 149 12.23 -11.78 7.29
C ARG A 149 10.98 -12.29 8.02
N ILE A 150 9.83 -11.65 7.78
CA ILE A 150 8.55 -12.07 8.38
C ILE A 150 8.16 -13.49 7.92
N LEU A 151 8.37 -13.82 6.65
CA LEU A 151 8.13 -15.17 6.13
C LEU A 151 8.99 -16.24 6.83
N GLU A 152 10.27 -15.94 7.07
CA GLU A 152 11.19 -16.83 7.77
C GLU A 152 10.82 -17.00 9.25
N GLU A 153 10.51 -15.90 9.94
CA GLU A 153 10.06 -15.91 11.35
C GLU A 153 8.76 -16.71 11.50
N ARG A 154 7.78 -16.48 10.62
CA ARG A 154 6.50 -17.20 10.61
C ARG A 154 6.70 -18.70 10.40
N ARG A 155 7.59 -19.10 9.47
CA ARG A 155 7.90 -20.53 9.23
C ARG A 155 8.42 -21.20 10.49
N SER A 156 9.36 -20.56 11.20
CA SER A 156 9.89 -21.07 12.46
C SER A 156 8.81 -21.25 13.53
N LEU A 157 7.93 -20.24 13.71
CA LEU A 157 6.81 -20.31 14.66
C LEU A 157 5.82 -21.43 14.29
N HIS A 158 5.52 -21.58 13.01
CA HIS A 158 4.63 -22.63 12.51
C HIS A 158 5.21 -24.03 12.72
N ASP A 159 6.49 -24.22 12.42
CA ASP A 159 7.17 -25.51 12.61
C ASP A 159 7.20 -25.89 14.10
N MET A 160 7.46 -24.92 14.99
CA MET A 160 7.39 -25.13 16.43
C MET A 160 5.98 -25.51 16.91
N ALA A 161 4.95 -24.77 16.49
CA ALA A 161 3.57 -25.04 16.88
C ALA A 161 3.07 -26.42 16.40
N ASN A 162 3.55 -26.89 15.24
CA ASN A 162 3.26 -28.22 14.73
C ASN A 162 4.00 -29.33 15.48
N GLN A 163 5.22 -29.07 15.95
CA GLN A 163 6.01 -30.04 16.71
C GLN A 163 5.51 -30.22 18.14
N THR A 164 5.20 -29.11 18.83
CA THR A 164 4.78 -29.15 20.24
C THR A 164 3.32 -29.53 20.38
N LEU A 165 2.49 -29.20 19.39
CA LEU A 165 1.02 -29.26 19.44
C LEU A 165 0.44 -28.49 20.65
N ASP A 166 1.24 -27.60 21.24
CA ASP A 166 0.87 -26.81 22.41
C ASP A 166 -0.04 -25.65 21.99
N THR A 167 -1.16 -25.50 22.70
CA THR A 167 -2.11 -24.41 22.48
C THR A 167 -1.45 -23.04 22.61
N GLY A 168 -0.50 -22.88 23.54
CA GLY A 168 0.23 -21.62 23.73
C GLY A 168 1.08 -21.24 22.51
N ASP A 169 1.75 -22.19 21.88
CA ASP A 169 2.52 -21.93 20.66
C ASP A 169 1.64 -21.60 19.45
N ARG A 170 0.47 -22.24 19.33
CA ARG A 170 -0.53 -21.89 18.30
C ARG A 170 -1.08 -20.48 18.47
N ILE A 171 -1.36 -20.07 19.72
CA ILE A 171 -1.79 -18.69 20.04
C ILE A 171 -0.72 -17.68 19.62
N LYS A 172 0.57 -17.96 19.85
CA LYS A 172 1.66 -17.06 19.43
C LYS A 172 1.67 -16.84 17.92
N LEU A 173 1.48 -17.90 17.13
CA LEU A 173 1.43 -17.80 15.66
C LEU A 173 0.22 -16.94 15.22
N LYS A 174 -0.96 -17.15 15.80
CA LYS A 174 -2.16 -16.35 15.49
C LYS A 174 -1.96 -14.85 15.80
N VAL A 175 -1.46 -14.51 16.99
CA VAL A 175 -1.17 -13.12 17.38
C VAL A 175 -0.11 -12.48 16.48
N PHE A 176 0.90 -13.26 16.08
CA PHE A 176 1.92 -12.81 15.13
C PHE A 176 1.30 -12.46 13.76
N ASP A 177 0.44 -13.33 13.23
CA ASP A 177 -0.21 -13.16 11.93
C ASP A 177 -1.14 -11.92 11.91
N GLU A 178 -1.96 -11.71 12.94
CA GLU A 178 -2.83 -10.52 13.07
C GLU A 178 -2.01 -9.21 13.10
N ARG A 179 -0.99 -9.16 13.96
CA ARG A 179 -0.12 -7.98 14.08
C ARG A 179 0.59 -7.69 12.77
N THR A 180 1.06 -8.76 12.10
CA THR A 180 1.75 -8.68 10.82
C THR A 180 0.83 -8.12 9.74
N LEU A 181 -0.40 -8.61 9.61
CA LEU A 181 -1.37 -8.10 8.64
C LEU A 181 -1.56 -6.59 8.80
N VAL A 182 -1.89 -6.14 10.01
CA VAL A 182 -2.16 -4.71 10.28
C VAL A 182 -0.96 -3.83 9.93
N GLN A 183 0.25 -4.28 10.29
CA GLN A 183 1.47 -3.54 9.97
C GLN A 183 1.74 -3.47 8.47
N LEU A 184 1.51 -4.56 7.74
CA LEU A 184 1.71 -4.62 6.30
C LEU A 184 0.70 -3.75 5.55
N GLN A 185 -0.59 -3.83 5.88
CA GLN A 185 -1.61 -2.97 5.29
C GLN A 185 -1.28 -1.47 5.47
N SER A 186 -0.83 -1.08 6.66
CA SER A 186 -0.42 0.31 6.93
C SER A 186 0.77 0.75 6.05
N ARG A 187 1.78 -0.11 5.88
CA ARG A 187 2.94 0.17 5.02
C ARG A 187 2.57 0.23 3.54
N ILE A 188 1.71 -0.66 3.08
CA ILE A 188 1.21 -0.67 1.69
C ILE A 188 0.42 0.60 1.42
N LEU A 189 -0.43 1.03 2.35
CA LEU A 189 -1.17 2.29 2.24
C LEU A 189 -0.24 3.49 2.14
N SER A 190 0.81 3.53 2.97
CA SER A 190 1.84 4.56 2.90
C SER A 190 2.55 4.58 1.55
N LEU A 191 2.98 3.42 1.04
CA LEU A 191 3.62 3.29 -0.28
C LEU A 191 2.70 3.78 -1.41
N ARG A 192 1.43 3.36 -1.40
CA ARG A 192 0.44 3.76 -2.39
C ARG A 192 0.27 5.27 -2.45
N ASN A 193 0.14 5.91 -1.29
CA ASN A 193 0.04 7.37 -1.21
C ASN A 193 1.33 8.03 -1.71
N TYR A 194 2.49 7.46 -1.38
CA TYR A 194 3.77 8.02 -1.78
C TYR A 194 3.97 8.00 -3.31
N ILE A 195 3.60 6.89 -3.96
CA ILE A 195 3.63 6.76 -5.43
C ILE A 195 2.66 7.75 -6.10
N ARG A 196 1.49 7.99 -5.50
CA ARG A 196 0.52 8.96 -6.03
C ARG A 196 1.06 10.38 -5.98
N ASP A 197 1.62 10.78 -4.84
CA ASP A 197 2.20 12.11 -4.66
C ASP A 197 3.41 12.30 -5.59
N PHE A 198 4.23 11.26 -5.74
CA PHE A 198 5.32 11.23 -6.72
C PHE A 198 4.82 11.44 -8.16
N SER A 199 3.78 10.73 -8.58
CA SER A 199 3.22 10.83 -9.93
C SER A 199 2.64 12.22 -10.20
N ALA A 200 2.01 12.83 -9.19
CA ALA A 200 1.51 14.21 -9.26
C ALA A 200 2.62 15.24 -9.52
N LEU A 201 3.88 14.98 -9.10
CA LEU A 201 5.00 15.87 -9.39
C LEU A 201 5.26 16.04 -10.89
N PHE A 202 4.92 15.04 -11.70
CA PHE A 202 5.18 15.07 -13.14
C PHE A 202 3.96 15.48 -13.97
N GLU A 203 2.84 15.83 -13.31
CA GLU A 203 1.53 15.96 -13.96
C GLU A 203 1.18 14.70 -14.78
N ALA A 204 1.59 13.53 -14.28
CA ALA A 204 1.24 12.24 -14.85
C ALA A 204 0.05 11.69 -14.06
N PRO A 205 -1.20 11.90 -14.49
CA PRO A 205 -2.36 11.40 -13.76
C PRO A 205 -2.34 9.87 -13.82
N VAL A 206 -2.10 9.25 -12.66
CA VAL A 206 -2.14 7.79 -12.49
C VAL A 206 -3.40 7.45 -11.69
N GLU A 207 -4.55 7.78 -12.27
CA GLU A 207 -5.84 7.45 -11.67
C GLU A 207 -6.11 5.94 -11.84
N THR A 208 -6.48 5.30 -10.74
CA THR A 208 -7.06 3.96 -10.73
C THR A 208 -8.58 4.12 -10.63
N LYS A 209 -9.36 3.22 -11.25
CA LYS A 209 -10.81 3.32 -11.59
C LYS A 209 -11.80 3.71 -10.47
N GLU A 210 -11.35 3.99 -9.26
CA GLU A 210 -12.19 4.35 -8.12
C GLU A 210 -11.99 5.76 -7.56
N GLU A 211 -11.03 6.58 -8.02
CA GLU A 211 -10.99 8.00 -7.60
C GLU A 211 -12.19 8.81 -8.15
N ALA A 212 -12.95 8.28 -9.12
CA ALA A 212 -14.24 8.81 -9.55
C ALA A 212 -15.43 8.41 -8.65
N ALA A 213 -15.26 7.43 -7.74
CA ALA A 213 -16.35 6.85 -6.95
C ALA A 213 -16.26 7.13 -5.44
N VAL A 214 -15.10 7.58 -4.93
CA VAL A 214 -14.91 7.81 -3.49
C VAL A 214 -15.15 9.28 -3.15
N GLY A 215 -16.43 9.62 -2.94
CA GLY A 215 -16.81 10.77 -2.11
C GLY A 215 -16.33 10.62 -0.66
N PRO A 216 -16.42 11.69 0.16
CA PRO A 216 -15.71 11.79 1.43
C PRO A 216 -15.98 10.61 2.36
N GLN A 217 -14.90 10.03 2.89
CA GLN A 217 -14.87 8.96 3.87
C GLN A 217 -15.78 9.27 5.07
N ALA A 218 -17.00 8.72 5.07
CA ALA A 218 -17.94 8.81 6.19
C ALA A 218 -18.61 7.47 6.54
N LYS A 219 -18.04 6.33 6.10
CA LYS A 219 -18.64 5.00 6.32
C LYS A 219 -17.81 4.00 7.14
N LEU A 220 -16.71 4.43 7.76
CA LEU A 220 -15.96 3.60 8.73
C LEU A 220 -16.34 3.88 10.20
N ALA A 221 -17.20 4.85 10.47
CA ALA A 221 -17.67 5.18 11.82
C ALA A 221 -18.99 4.49 12.23
N LYS A 222 -19.58 3.63 11.38
CA LYS A 222 -20.89 3.00 11.67
C LYS A 222 -20.85 1.51 12.04
N LEU A 223 -19.67 0.91 12.22
CA LEU A 223 -19.59 -0.50 12.65
C LEU A 223 -19.24 -0.69 14.14
N GLY A 224 -19.15 0.39 14.92
CA GLY A 224 -18.74 0.32 16.31
C GLY A 224 -19.53 1.26 17.20
N GLN A 225 -20.84 1.04 17.34
CA GLN A 225 -21.60 1.50 18.51
C GLN A 225 -22.99 0.84 18.61
N GLY A 226 -23.03 -0.22 19.43
CA GLY A 226 -24.09 -0.54 20.41
C GLY A 226 -25.48 -0.96 19.91
N THR A 227 -25.92 -2.13 20.38
CA THR A 227 -27.08 -2.19 21.30
C THR A 227 -26.98 -3.47 22.13
N LEU A 228 -26.45 -3.39 23.36
CA LEU A 228 -26.74 -4.37 24.41
C LEU A 228 -28.21 -4.17 24.79
N GLN A 229 -29.08 -5.13 24.44
CA GLN A 229 -30.43 -5.17 24.96
C GLN A 229 -30.37 -5.62 26.43
N THR A 230 -30.52 -4.65 27.34
CA THR A 230 -30.95 -4.93 28.70
C THR A 230 -32.44 -5.29 28.68
N VAL A 231 -32.74 -6.58 28.92
CA VAL A 231 -34.12 -7.02 29.16
C VAL A 231 -34.54 -6.52 30.53
N ALA A 232 -35.46 -5.56 30.55
CA ALA A 232 -36.21 -5.20 31.74
C ALA A 232 -37.20 -6.32 32.05
N VAL A 233 -37.02 -7.00 33.18
CA VAL A 233 -38.07 -7.78 33.81
C VAL A 233 -38.88 -6.81 34.66
N ASP A 234 -40.10 -6.53 34.24
CA ASP A 234 -41.15 -6.19 35.21
C ASP A 234 -42.52 -6.57 34.67
N LYS A 235 -43.26 -7.32 35.48
CA LYS A 235 -44.71 -7.26 35.60
C LYS A 235 -45.17 -8.13 36.76
N ALA A 236 -45.41 -7.46 37.88
CA ALA A 236 -46.37 -7.92 38.87
C ALA A 236 -47.82 -7.69 38.40
N GLN A 237 -48.72 -8.42 39.06
CA GLN A 237 -50.19 -8.29 39.16
C GLN A 237 -51.05 -9.09 38.17
N HIS A 238 -51.59 -10.21 38.65
CA HIS A 238 -52.93 -10.22 39.25
C HIS A 238 -52.99 -11.12 40.48
#